data_AF-A0A059X1I6-F1
#
_entry.id   AF-A0A059X1I6-F1
#
_cell.length_a   1.000
_cell.length_b   1.000
_cell.length_c   1.000
_cell.angle_alpha   90.00
_cell.angle_beta   90.00
_cell.angle_gamma   90.00
#
_symmetry.space_group_name_H-M   'P 1'
#
loop_
_entity.id
_entity.type
_entity.pdbx_description
1 polymer ?
#
loop_
_entity_poly.entity_id
_entity_poly.type
_entity_poly.pdbx_seq_one_letter_code
_entity_poly.pdbx_strand_id
1 'polypeptide(L)'
;MKQSPKKESLVLGKLLKQLGPTINAKVVLEPEWGIAGQITFQSGKRCYFRYNTLDLNPVGASDIAKDKDYANYFLRLCGYPTIPGSKTFFSDAWASAIGAKRRRIDNAYVYAKTLGFPVVVKPNSGSQGSNVRPI
;
A
#
# COMPACT_ATOMS: atom_id res chain seq x y z
N MET A 1 -17.38 -7.86 13.80
CA MET A 1 -16.47 -7.34 14.85
C MET A 1 -15.47 -6.40 14.20
N LYS A 2 -15.43 -5.11 14.59
CA LYS A 2 -14.44 -4.14 14.09
C LYS A 2 -13.08 -4.49 14.72
N GLN A 3 -12.15 -5.07 13.94
CA GLN A 3 -10.77 -5.14 14.39
C GLN A 3 -10.18 -3.74 14.27
N SER A 4 -10.03 -3.06 15.41
CA SER A 4 -9.19 -1.85 15.50
C SER A 4 -7.80 -2.18 14.93
N PRO A 5 -7.17 -1.30 14.13
CA PRO A 5 -5.80 -1.54 13.70
C PRO A 5 -4.96 -1.74 14.98
N LYS A 6 -4.36 -2.92 15.13
CA LYS A 6 -3.57 -3.25 16.33
C LYS A 6 -2.51 -2.16 16.48
N LYS A 7 -2.61 -1.38 17.56
CA LYS A 7 -1.74 -0.23 17.87
C LYS A 7 -0.25 -0.61 17.80
N GLU A 8 0.06 -1.86 18.14
CA GLU A 8 1.36 -2.52 18.03
C GLU A 8 1.97 -2.46 16.62
N SER A 9 1.14 -2.60 15.58
CA SER A 9 1.62 -2.67 14.19
C SER A 9 2.12 -1.34 13.64
N LEU A 10 1.75 -0.22 14.28
CA LEU A 10 2.24 1.12 13.95
C LEU A 10 3.56 1.46 14.66
N VAL A 11 3.98 0.65 15.64
CA VAL A 11 5.21 0.89 16.40
C VAL A 11 6.43 0.51 15.55
N LEU A 12 6.37 -0.63 14.85
CA LEU A 12 7.52 -1.15 14.12
C LEU A 12 7.99 -0.20 13.01
N GLY A 13 7.08 0.33 12.18
CA GLY A 13 7.44 1.26 11.12
C GLY A 13 8.13 2.52 11.65
N LYS A 14 7.63 3.08 12.76
CA LYS A 14 8.22 4.24 13.43
C LYS A 14 9.60 3.92 14.00
N LEU A 15 9.73 2.78 14.67
CA LEU A 15 10.98 2.32 15.25
C LEU A 15 12.05 2.12 14.17
N LEU A 16 11.71 1.44 13.07
CA LEU A 16 12.61 1.24 11.94
C LEU A 16 13.03 2.58 11.32
N LYS A 17 12.12 3.54 11.20
CA LYS A 17 12.44 4.89 10.70
C LYS A 17 13.43 5.63 11.60
N GLN A 18 13.38 5.42 12.92
CA GLN A 18 14.32 6.00 13.88
C GLN A 18 15.67 5.26 13.89
N LEU A 19 15.68 3.93 13.80
CA LEU A 19 16.88 3.11 13.90
C LEU A 19 17.65 2.96 12.58
N GLY A 20 16.98 3.00 11.43
CA GLY A 20 17.62 2.82 10.13
C GLY A 20 18.85 3.71 9.91
N PRO A 21 18.78 5.03 10.20
CA PRO A 21 19.92 5.92 10.05
C PRO A 21 21.15 5.55 10.90
N THR A 22 20.97 4.89 12.06
CA THR A 22 22.11 4.53 12.93
C THR A 22 22.99 3.43 12.35
N ILE A 23 22.47 2.69 11.35
CA ILE A 23 23.20 1.66 10.60
C ILE A 23 23.41 2.03 9.13
N ASN A 24 23.32 3.32 8.79
CA ASN A 24 23.40 3.83 7.40
C ASN A 24 22.35 3.20 6.46
N ALA A 25 21.17 2.83 6.98
CA ALA A 25 20.05 2.35 6.18
C ALA A 25 19.00 3.44 5.97
N LYS A 26 18.48 3.55 4.74
CA LYS A 26 17.36 4.44 4.42
C LYS A 26 16.04 3.71 4.60
N VAL A 27 15.13 4.27 5.40
CA VAL A 27 13.81 3.70 5.64
C VAL A 27 12.73 4.61 5.04
N VAL A 28 11.90 4.04 4.18
CA VAL A 28 10.73 4.70 3.60
C VAL A 28 9.49 3.99 4.10
N LEU A 29 8.53 4.75 4.64
CA LEU A 29 7.21 4.27 5.03
C LEU A 29 6.19 4.70 3.99
N GLU A 30 5.24 3.83 3.70
CA GLU A 30 4.03 4.19 2.99
C GLU A 30 3.29 5.29 3.79
N PRO A 31 2.95 6.43 3.15
CA PRO A 31 2.56 7.65 3.86
C PRO A 31 1.15 7.64 4.46
N GLU A 32 0.20 6.85 3.95
CA GLU A 32 -1.20 6.85 4.37
C GLU A 32 -1.40 6.05 5.66
N TRP A 33 -0.74 4.90 5.77
CA TRP A 33 -0.93 3.98 6.90
C TRP A 33 0.31 3.79 7.77
N GLY A 34 1.51 3.92 7.21
CA GLY A 34 2.76 3.72 7.94
C GLY A 34 3.02 2.27 8.39
N ILE A 35 2.23 1.31 7.92
CA ILE A 35 2.37 -0.13 8.26
C ILE A 35 3.21 -0.91 7.25
N ALA A 36 3.45 -0.35 6.06
CA ALA A 36 4.27 -0.95 5.02
C ALA A 36 5.47 -0.06 4.74
N GLY A 37 6.63 -0.65 4.47
CA GLY A 37 7.85 0.11 4.27
C GLY A 37 8.96 -0.66 3.55
N GLN A 38 9.98 0.09 3.16
CA GLN A 38 11.20 -0.41 2.54
C GLN A 38 12.40 0.06 3.37
N ILE A 39 13.35 -0.85 3.57
CA ILE A 39 14.67 -0.58 4.13
C ILE A 39 15.69 -0.78 3.01
N THR A 40 16.48 0.25 2.72
CA THR A 40 17.62 0.16 1.80
C THR A 40 18.89 0.22 2.63
N PHE A 41 19.65 -0.89 2.64
CA PHE A 41 20.93 -0.97 3.33
C PHE A 41 22.04 -0.30 2.51
N GLN A 42 23.17 0.01 3.15
CA GLN A 42 24.35 0.58 2.49
C GLN A 42 24.85 -0.29 1.31
N SER A 43 24.68 -1.61 1.38
CA SER A 43 25.01 -2.54 0.30
C SER A 43 24.09 -2.43 -0.93
N GLY A 44 23.06 -1.59 -0.89
CA GLY A 44 22.02 -1.51 -1.92
C GLY A 44 20.94 -2.57 -1.79
N LYS A 45 21.09 -3.55 -0.88
CA LYS A 45 20.05 -4.54 -0.58
C LYS A 45 18.79 -3.83 -0.11
N ARG A 46 17.65 -4.20 -0.69
CA ARG A 46 16.32 -3.70 -0.31
C ARG A 46 15.55 -4.80 0.37
N CYS A 47 15.06 -4.54 1.57
CA CYS A 47 14.12 -5.38 2.30
C CYS A 47 12.80 -4.64 2.44
N TYR A 48 11.71 -5.38 2.48
CA TYR A 48 10.38 -4.81 2.64
C TYR A 48 9.67 -5.40 3.84
N PHE A 49 8.75 -4.64 4.43
CA PHE A 49 7.96 -5.12 5.54
C PHE A 49 6.51 -4.65 5.42
N ARG A 50 5.62 -5.43 6.04
CA ARG A 50 4.21 -5.08 6.27
C ARG A 50 3.82 -5.53 7.67
N TYR A 51 3.20 -4.65 8.45
CA TYR A 51 2.92 -4.87 9.86
C TYR A 51 4.18 -5.32 10.61
N ASN A 52 4.18 -6.50 11.22
CA ASN A 52 5.31 -7.04 11.99
C ASN A 52 6.16 -8.04 11.19
N THR A 53 5.86 -8.23 9.90
CA THR A 53 6.61 -9.12 9.03
C THR A 53 7.90 -8.42 8.61
N LEU A 54 8.96 -8.63 9.38
CA LEU A 54 10.33 -8.30 8.99
C LEU A 54 10.81 -9.33 7.98
N ASP A 55 11.48 -8.86 6.92
CA ASP A 55 11.97 -9.63 5.76
C ASP A 55 13.12 -10.61 6.12
N LEU A 56 12.97 -11.36 7.22
CA LEU A 56 13.80 -12.51 7.57
C LEU A 56 13.65 -13.62 6.51
N ASN A 57 12.54 -13.59 5.76
CA ASN A 57 12.23 -14.29 4.52
C ASN A 57 11.44 -13.30 3.63
N PRO A 58 11.44 -13.43 2.28
CA PRO A 58 10.82 -12.49 1.32
C PRO A 58 9.27 -12.35 1.43
N VAL A 59 8.70 -12.70 2.58
CA VAL A 59 7.28 -12.59 2.92
C VAL A 59 6.83 -11.13 2.88
N GLY A 60 7.66 -10.18 3.34
CA GLY A 60 7.33 -8.76 3.28
C GLY A 60 7.17 -8.28 1.84
N ALA A 61 8.09 -8.67 0.96
CA ALA A 61 7.99 -8.41 -0.47
C ALA A 61 6.75 -9.09 -1.09
N SER A 62 6.49 -10.35 -0.75
CA SER A 62 5.28 -11.08 -1.19
C SER A 62 3.99 -10.38 -0.77
N ASP A 63 3.90 -9.90 0.47
CA ASP A 63 2.69 -9.26 1.00
C ASP A 63 2.43 -7.88 0.40
N ILE A 64 3.48 -7.16 0.00
CA ILE A 64 3.37 -5.94 -0.79
C ILE A 64 2.93 -6.28 -2.22
N ALA A 65 3.53 -7.28 -2.85
CA ALA A 65 3.21 -7.65 -4.23
C ALA A 65 1.74 -8.11 -4.41
N LYS A 66 1.13 -8.70 -3.37
CA LYS A 66 -0.29 -9.10 -3.37
C LYS A 66 -1.26 -7.91 -3.28
N ASP A 67 -0.81 -6.76 -2.78
CA ASP A 67 -1.64 -5.56 -2.59
C ASP A 67 -1.37 -4.56 -3.71
N LYS A 68 -2.39 -4.27 -4.53
CA LYS A 68 -2.19 -3.52 -5.77
C LYS A 68 -1.86 -2.05 -5.53
N ASP A 69 -2.33 -1.46 -4.43
CA ASP A 69 -1.99 -0.07 -4.08
C ASP A 69 -0.55 0.02 -3.58
N TYR A 70 -0.15 -0.88 -2.67
CA TYR A 70 1.22 -0.91 -2.16
C TYR A 70 2.23 -1.25 -3.26
N ALA A 71 1.93 -2.25 -4.10
CA ALA A 71 2.78 -2.57 -5.25
C ALA A 71 2.97 -1.36 -6.18
N ASN A 72 1.89 -0.66 -6.55
CA ASN A 72 1.97 0.55 -7.36
C ASN A 72 2.78 1.67 -6.70
N TYR A 73 2.62 1.87 -5.38
CA TYR A 73 3.42 2.85 -4.64
C TYR A 73 4.91 2.56 -4.73
N PHE A 74 5.35 1.33 -4.42
CA PHE A 74 6.76 0.97 -4.43
C PHE A 74 7.36 0.88 -5.83
N LEU A 75 6.58 0.47 -6.85
CA LEU A 75 7.01 0.51 -8.25
C LEU A 75 7.31 1.95 -8.69
N ARG A 76 6.40 2.90 -8.42
CA ARG A 76 6.63 4.33 -8.70
C ARG A 76 7.82 4.89 -7.95
N LEU A 77 7.94 4.57 -6.65
CA LEU A 77 9.07 5.00 -5.82
C LEU A 77 10.42 4.53 -6.41
N CYS A 78 10.45 3.35 -7.03
CA CYS A 78 11.64 2.80 -7.66
C CYS A 78 11.86 3.28 -9.10
N GLY A 79 10.99 4.13 -9.66
CA GLY A 79 11.09 4.65 -11.02
C GLY A 79 10.50 3.74 -12.10
N TYR A 80 9.76 2.68 -11.73
CA TYR A 80 9.08 1.83 -12.71
C TYR A 80 7.77 2.45 -13.19
N PRO A 81 7.39 2.24 -14.47
CA PRO A 81 6.11 2.70 -14.99
C PRO A 81 4.94 1.98 -14.28
N THR A 82 3.90 2.74 -13.96
CA THR A 82 2.62 2.24 -13.43
C THR A 82 1.47 2.85 -14.21
N ILE A 83 0.32 2.17 -14.25
CA ILE A 83 -0.86 2.66 -14.97
C ILE A 83 -1.32 4.02 -14.40
N PRO A 84 -1.28 5.11 -15.20
CA PRO A 84 -1.72 6.43 -14.76
C PRO A 84 -3.18 6.40 -14.29
N GLY A 85 -3.52 7.26 -13.32
CA GLY A 85 -4.87 7.30 -12.77
C GLY A 85 -5.26 6.11 -11.91
N SER A 86 -4.35 5.15 -11.63
CA SER A 86 -4.63 4.07 -10.68
C SER A 86 -4.85 4.62 -9.28
N LYS A 87 -6.03 4.34 -8.70
CA LYS A 87 -6.41 4.80 -7.37
C LYS A 87 -7.33 3.79 -6.68
N THR A 88 -7.10 3.51 -5.40
CA THR A 88 -8.02 2.70 -4.62
C THR A 88 -9.13 3.54 -3.97
N PHE A 89 -10.28 2.90 -3.82
CA PHE A 89 -11.46 3.42 -3.13
C PHE A 89 -11.93 2.35 -2.14
N PHE A 90 -12.59 2.79 -1.09
CA PHE A 90 -12.83 2.01 0.12
C PHE A 90 -14.32 2.01 0.46
N SER A 91 -14.74 0.99 1.20
CA SER A 91 -16.06 1.01 1.85
C SER A 91 -16.16 2.19 2.82
N ASP A 92 -17.37 2.67 3.12
CA ASP A 92 -17.56 3.82 4.01
C ASP A 92 -16.96 3.61 5.40
N ALA A 93 -17.11 2.39 5.93
CA ALA A 93 -16.54 2.01 7.21
C ALA A 93 -15.00 2.12 7.19
N TRP A 94 -14.37 1.64 6.11
CA TRP A 94 -12.92 1.67 5.99
C TRP A 94 -12.40 3.07 5.67
N ALA A 95 -12.99 3.79 4.72
CA ALA A 95 -12.69 5.20 4.45
C ALA A 95 -12.74 6.06 5.71
N SER A 96 -13.70 5.81 6.59
CA SER A 96 -13.83 6.54 7.86
C SER A 96 -12.77 6.14 8.88
N ALA A 97 -12.42 4.86 8.97
CA ALA A 97 -11.39 4.36 9.90
C ALA A 97 -10.00 4.95 9.61
N ILE A 98 -9.76 5.40 8.37
CA ILE A 98 -8.43 5.77 7.86
C ILE A 98 -8.35 7.26 7.52
N GLY A 99 -9.42 8.01 7.79
CA GLY A 99 -9.52 9.43 7.48
C GLY A 99 -9.69 9.76 5.99
N ALA A 100 -9.82 8.76 5.10
CA ALA A 100 -9.94 8.96 3.66
C ALA A 100 -11.39 9.17 3.18
N LYS A 101 -12.09 10.15 3.76
CA LYS A 101 -13.51 10.42 3.45
C LYS A 101 -13.80 10.68 1.96
N ARG A 102 -12.80 11.14 1.19
CA ARG A 102 -12.89 11.41 -0.26
C ARG A 102 -12.50 10.21 -1.15
N ARG A 103 -12.26 9.03 -0.56
CA ARG A 103 -11.93 7.78 -1.26
C ARG A 103 -12.99 6.71 -0.99
N ARG A 104 -14.27 7.09 -0.93
CA ARG A 104 -15.40 6.16 -0.82
C ARG A 104 -15.78 5.61 -2.19
N ILE A 105 -16.59 4.54 -2.22
CA ILE A 105 -17.04 3.91 -3.47
C ILE A 105 -17.74 4.91 -4.40
N ASP A 106 -18.57 5.81 -3.88
CA ASP A 106 -19.24 6.83 -4.71
C ASP A 106 -18.24 7.80 -5.37
N ASN A 107 -17.13 8.11 -4.69
CA ASN A 107 -16.05 8.91 -5.27
C ASN A 107 -15.33 8.17 -6.40
N ALA A 108 -15.35 6.83 -6.40
CA ALA A 108 -14.74 6.03 -7.46
C ALA A 108 -15.44 6.29 -8.80
N TYR A 109 -16.77 6.38 -8.80
CA TYR A 109 -17.52 6.66 -10.02
C TYR A 109 -17.28 8.08 -10.53
N VAL A 110 -17.23 9.07 -9.64
CA VAL A 110 -16.88 10.45 -10.00
C VAL A 110 -15.47 10.49 -10.60
N TYR A 111 -14.51 9.80 -9.99
CA TYR A 111 -13.15 9.73 -10.48
C TYR A 111 -13.02 9.00 -11.82
N ALA A 112 -13.74 7.89 -12.02
CA ALA A 112 -13.78 7.18 -13.30
C ALA A 112 -14.23 8.11 -14.44
N LYS A 113 -15.25 8.96 -14.20
CA LYS A 113 -15.68 9.97 -15.19
C LYS A 113 -14.57 10.98 -15.54
N THR A 114 -13.67 11.31 -14.60
CA THR A 114 -12.53 12.19 -14.89
C THR A 114 -11.43 11.52 -15.71
N LEU A 115 -11.32 10.19 -15.64
CA LEU A 115 -10.37 9.42 -16.45
C LEU A 115 -10.88 9.21 -17.88
N GLY A 116 -12.21 9.18 -18.06
CA GLY A 116 -12.86 8.75 -19.30
C GLY A 116 -13.00 7.23 -19.35
N PHE A 117 -14.07 6.77 -20.01
CA PHE A 117 -14.34 5.34 -20.19
C PHE A 117 -13.64 4.80 -21.44
N PRO A 118 -13.23 3.51 -21.44
CA PRO A 118 -13.45 2.52 -20.39
C PRO A 118 -12.40 2.56 -19.27
N VAL A 119 -12.80 2.13 -18.07
CA VAL A 119 -11.89 1.87 -16.95
C VAL A 119 -12.05 0.44 -16.43
N VAL A 120 -11.06 -0.07 -15.71
CA VAL A 120 -11.11 -1.41 -15.10
C VAL A 120 -11.20 -1.28 -13.58
N VAL A 121 -12.28 -1.81 -13.01
CA VAL A 121 -12.46 -1.93 -11.56
C VAL A 121 -12.01 -3.33 -11.12
N LYS A 122 -11.22 -3.37 -10.04
CA LYS A 122 -10.72 -4.61 -9.45
C LYS A 122 -10.65 -4.50 -7.93
N PRO A 123 -10.92 -5.58 -7.17
CA PRO A 123 -10.61 -5.62 -5.75
C PRO A 123 -9.11 -5.41 -5.52
N ASN A 124 -8.77 -4.68 -4.46
CA ASN A 124 -7.37 -4.46 -4.11
C ASN A 124 -6.65 -5.79 -3.83
N SER A 125 -7.32 -6.67 -3.07
CA SER A 125 -6.89 -8.05 -2.80
C SER A 125 -7.80 -9.05 -3.50
N GLY A 126 -7.22 -10.05 -4.17
CA GLY A 126 -7.95 -11.07 -4.92
C GLY A 126 -7.06 -11.74 -5.97
N SER A 127 -7.47 -12.90 -6.47
CA SER A 127 -6.71 -13.72 -7.41
C SER A 127 -7.56 -14.14 -8.63
N GLN A 128 -6.87 -14.59 -9.69
CA GLN A 128 -7.50 -15.26 -10.85
C GLN A 128 -8.56 -14.42 -11.58
N GLY A 129 -8.44 -13.09 -11.57
CA GLY A 129 -9.41 -12.21 -12.25
C GLY A 129 -10.78 -12.13 -11.57
N SER A 130 -10.95 -12.72 -10.39
CA SER A 130 -12.19 -12.68 -9.63
C SER A 130 -12.63 -11.23 -9.34
N ASN A 131 -13.90 -10.94 -9.62
CA ASN A 131 -14.53 -9.62 -9.43
C ASN A 131 -13.85 -8.46 -10.18
N VAL A 132 -13.13 -8.74 -11.27
CA VAL A 132 -12.63 -7.70 -12.19
C VAL A 132 -13.71 -7.37 -13.21
N ARG A 133 -13.96 -6.08 -13.43
CA ARG A 133 -15.00 -5.58 -14.36
C ARG A 133 -14.46 -4.40 -15.18
N PRO A 134 -14.49 -4.47 -16.52
CA PRO A 134 -14.43 -3.25 -17.34
C PRO A 134 -15.77 -2.50 -17.19
N ILE A 135 -15.71 -1.18 -17.09
CA ILE A 135 -16.86 -0.27 -17.06
C ILE A 135 -16.62 0.93 -17.95
#